data_AF-A0A9X1IW32-F1
#
_entry.id   AF-A0A9X1IW32-F1
#
_cell.length_a   1.000
_cell.length_b   1.000
_cell.length_c   1.000
_cell.angle_alpha   90.00
_cell.angle_beta   90.00
_cell.angle_gamma   90.00
#
_symmetry.space_group_name_H-M   'P 1'
#
loop_
_entity.id
_entity.type
_entity.pdbx_description
1 polymer ?
#
loop_
_entity_poly.entity_id
_entity_poly.type
_entity_poly.pdbx_seq_one_letter_code
_entity_poly.pdbx_strand_id
1 'polypeptide(L)'
;MDEMRKKIIIQEINSWKESRMLPEQYCNYLLALYGQGELPPSKSNETASKKNGIFFGVLIGTFFAFIVFLNYFTEITIRMQMLLTTISILVFGLAVRRLKGRKIIFQMALMGMVLSLLLLTVSLAEFMAPGKAGILYIFLFINCGIWILLGNKLKLLHFSIAGSLGALVTLYFLII
;
A
#
# COMPACT_ATOMS: atom_id res chain seq x y z
N MET A 1 -39.09 -23.57 -26.34
CA MET A 1 -38.52 -24.23 -25.14
C MET A 1 -39.43 -23.87 -23.98
N ASP A 2 -39.84 -24.82 -23.15
CA ASP A 2 -40.84 -24.59 -22.11
C ASP A 2 -40.26 -23.69 -20.99
N GLU A 3 -40.87 -22.52 -20.77
CA GLU A 3 -40.43 -21.51 -19.80
C GLU A 3 -40.37 -22.07 -18.37
N MET A 4 -41.18 -23.07 -18.06
CA MET A 4 -41.12 -23.78 -16.77
C MET A 4 -39.82 -24.56 -16.60
N ARG A 5 -39.35 -25.24 -17.65
CA ARG A 5 -38.09 -26.01 -17.62
C ARG A 5 -36.88 -25.08 -17.45
N LYS A 6 -36.93 -23.90 -18.06
CA LYS A 6 -35.89 -22.86 -17.92
C LYS A 6 -35.76 -22.41 -16.45
N LYS A 7 -36.89 -22.12 -15.79
CA LYS A 7 -36.90 -21.71 -14.37
C LYS A 7 -36.36 -22.79 -13.43
N ILE A 8 -36.70 -24.06 -13.68
CA ILE A 8 -36.19 -25.19 -12.89
C ILE A 8 -34.67 -25.29 -13.02
N ILE A 9 -34.13 -25.21 -14.23
CA ILE A 9 -32.67 -25.26 -14.48
C ILE A 9 -31.94 -24.11 -13.77
N ILE A 10 -32.49 -22.89 -13.82
CA ILE A 10 -31.89 -21.73 -13.14
C ILE A 10 -31.88 -21.92 -11.61
N GLN A 11 -32.94 -22.50 -11.05
CA GLN A 11 -33.05 -22.77 -9.62
C GLN A 11 -32.01 -23.82 -9.17
N GLU A 12 -31.84 -24.90 -9.93
CA GLU A 12 -30.84 -25.94 -9.65
C GLU A 12 -29.40 -25.40 -9.70
N ILE A 13 -29.06 -24.59 -10.70
CA ILE A 13 -27.71 -23.99 -10.82
C ILE A 13 -27.42 -23.07 -9.62
N ASN A 14 -28.42 -22.34 -9.12
CA ASN A 14 -28.28 -21.52 -7.92
C ASN A 14 -28.02 -22.39 -6.67
N SER A 15 -28.72 -23.52 -6.52
CA SER A 15 -28.45 -24.48 -5.44
C SER A 15 -27.06 -25.10 -5.52
N TRP A 16 -26.54 -25.38 -6.72
CA TRP A 16 -25.15 -25.85 -6.92
C TRP A 16 -24.11 -24.80 -6.57
N LYS A 17 -24.41 -23.52 -6.83
CA LYS A 17 -23.55 -22.39 -6.48
C LYS A 17 -23.47 -22.17 -4.97
N GLU A 18 -24.60 -22.27 -4.27
CA GLU A 18 -24.66 -22.12 -2.81
C GLU A 18 -23.96 -23.28 -2.08
N SER A 19 -24.13 -24.51 -2.58
CA SER A 19 -23.47 -25.72 -2.05
C SER A 19 -22.00 -25.89 -2.49
N ARG A 20 -21.46 -25.00 -3.33
CA ARG A 20 -20.11 -25.09 -3.93
C ARG A 20 -19.81 -26.40 -4.67
N MET A 21 -20.82 -27.09 -5.17
CA MET A 21 -20.62 -28.33 -5.95
C MET A 21 -19.93 -28.07 -7.30
N LEU A 22 -20.02 -26.85 -7.82
CA LEU A 22 -19.36 -26.41 -9.05
C LEU A 22 -18.57 -25.12 -8.81
N PRO A 23 -17.40 -24.95 -9.44
CA PRO A 23 -16.66 -23.70 -9.37
C PRO A 23 -17.50 -22.52 -9.89
N GLU A 24 -17.41 -21.36 -9.25
CA GLU A 24 -18.29 -20.20 -9.52
C GLU A 24 -18.30 -19.76 -10.99
N GLN A 25 -17.19 -19.92 -11.70
CA GLN A 25 -17.07 -19.57 -13.12
C GLN A 25 -18.03 -20.40 -14.00
N TYR A 26 -18.22 -21.69 -13.70
CA TYR A 26 -19.09 -22.58 -14.48
C TYR A 26 -20.57 -22.31 -14.20
N CYS A 27 -20.95 -22.09 -12.93
CA CYS A 27 -22.32 -21.68 -12.60
C CYS A 27 -22.68 -20.35 -13.26
N ASN A 28 -21.76 -19.38 -13.27
CA ASN A 28 -21.99 -18.09 -13.92
C ASN A 28 -22.14 -18.23 -15.45
N TYR A 29 -21.36 -19.13 -16.08
CA TYR A 29 -21.50 -19.43 -17.51
C TYR A 29 -22.86 -20.06 -17.84
N LEU A 30 -23.30 -21.07 -17.07
CA LEU A 30 -24.59 -21.73 -17.25
C LEU A 30 -25.76 -20.77 -17.00
N LEU A 31 -25.68 -19.93 -15.95
CA LEU A 31 -26.68 -18.90 -15.70
C LEU A 31 -26.73 -17.85 -16.81
N ALA A 32 -25.60 -17.48 -17.41
CA ALA A 32 -25.59 -16.56 -18.55
C ALA A 32 -26.22 -17.19 -19.80
N LEU A 33 -25.96 -18.48 -20.03
CA LEU A 33 -26.47 -19.23 -21.17
C LEU A 33 -27.99 -19.44 -21.08
N TYR A 34 -28.49 -19.86 -19.92
CA TYR A 34 -29.92 -20.10 -19.69
C TYR A 34 -30.68 -18.85 -19.27
N GLY A 35 -30.00 -17.81 -18.78
CA GLY A 35 -30.60 -16.55 -18.35
C GLY A 35 -30.90 -15.57 -19.49
N GLN A 36 -30.39 -15.77 -20.72
CA GLN A 36 -30.68 -14.90 -21.88
C GLN A 36 -30.60 -13.38 -21.60
N GLY A 37 -29.70 -12.96 -20.69
CA GLY A 37 -29.55 -11.55 -20.31
C GLY A 37 -30.25 -11.14 -19.01
N GLU A 38 -31.10 -11.97 -18.42
CA GLU A 38 -31.53 -11.83 -17.02
C GLU A 38 -30.48 -12.47 -16.11
N LEU A 39 -29.31 -11.83 -16.04
CA LEU A 39 -28.37 -12.12 -14.97
C LEU A 39 -29.10 -11.82 -13.65
N PRO A 40 -29.31 -12.81 -12.74
CA PRO A 40 -29.71 -12.49 -11.38
C PRO A 40 -28.67 -11.52 -10.84
N PRO A 41 -29.05 -10.48 -10.07
CA PRO A 41 -28.17 -9.40 -9.68
C PRO A 41 -26.91 -10.01 -9.10
N SER A 42 -25.84 -10.02 -9.90
CA SER A 42 -24.56 -10.55 -9.49
C SER A 42 -24.21 -9.68 -8.30
N LYS A 43 -24.25 -10.26 -7.09
CA LYS A 43 -23.86 -9.57 -5.87
C LYS A 43 -22.57 -8.84 -6.19
N SER A 44 -22.69 -7.52 -6.19
CA SER A 44 -21.78 -6.48 -6.65
C SER A 44 -20.55 -6.36 -5.74
N ASN A 45 -20.06 -7.49 -5.24
CA ASN A 45 -18.98 -7.56 -4.27
C ASN A 45 -17.63 -7.21 -4.90
N GLU A 46 -17.47 -7.35 -6.22
CA GLU A 46 -16.27 -6.92 -6.92
C GLU A 46 -16.15 -5.40 -7.03
N THR A 47 -17.26 -4.69 -7.27
CA THR A 47 -17.25 -3.22 -7.33
C THR A 47 -17.13 -2.60 -5.94
N ALA A 48 -17.80 -3.17 -4.92
CA ALA A 48 -17.65 -2.74 -3.53
C ALA A 48 -16.22 -2.94 -3.00
N SER A 49 -15.60 -4.09 -3.29
CA SER A 49 -14.21 -4.36 -2.88
C SER A 49 -13.21 -3.43 -3.57
N LYS A 50 -13.38 -3.16 -4.87
CA LYS A 50 -12.53 -2.24 -5.63
C LYS A 50 -12.68 -0.79 -5.15
N LYS A 51 -13.92 -0.35 -4.86
CA LYS A 51 -14.22 0.99 -4.33
C LYS A 51 -13.58 1.22 -2.96
N ASN A 52 -13.62 0.24 -2.05
CA ASN A 52 -12.93 0.33 -0.76
C ASN A 52 -11.40 0.40 -0.90
N GLY A 53 -10.83 -0.22 -1.93
CA GLY A 53 -9.39 -0.15 -2.19
C GLY A 53 -8.95 1.23 -2.65
N ILE A 54 -9.71 1.84 -3.55
CA ILE A 54 -9.45 3.21 -4.01
C ILE A 54 -9.60 4.19 -2.85
N PHE A 55 -10.65 4.06 -2.03
CA PHE A 55 -10.84 4.89 -0.85
C PHE A 55 -9.67 4.80 0.14
N PHE A 56 -9.20 3.59 0.46
CA PHE A 56 -8.02 3.40 1.32
C PHE A 56 -6.74 3.97 0.71
N GLY A 57 -6.55 3.83 -0.61
CA GLY A 57 -5.41 4.41 -1.32
C GLY A 57 -5.42 5.94 -1.27
N VAL A 58 -6.57 6.57 -1.53
CA VAL A 58 -6.76 8.02 -1.42
C VAL A 58 -6.51 8.48 0.01
N LEU A 59 -7.04 7.77 1.01
CA LEU A 59 -6.84 8.12 2.42
C LEU A 59 -5.36 8.08 2.82
N ILE A 60 -4.64 7.03 2.41
CA ILE A 60 -3.19 6.90 2.64
C ILE A 60 -2.41 8.00 1.93
N GLY A 61 -2.76 8.32 0.68
CA GLY A 61 -2.12 9.38 -0.10
C GLY A 61 -2.34 10.76 0.52
N THR A 62 -3.58 11.08 0.90
CA THR A 62 -3.92 12.33 1.60
C THR A 62 -3.18 12.43 2.93
N PHE A 63 -3.11 11.34 3.70
CA PHE A 63 -2.38 11.33 4.97
C PHE A 63 -0.88 11.58 4.77
N PHE A 64 -0.29 10.98 3.73
CA PHE A 64 1.11 11.24 3.38
C PHE A 64 1.35 12.70 2.97
N ALA A 65 0.49 13.26 2.10
CA ALA A 65 0.57 14.66 1.70
C ALA A 65 0.44 15.61 2.90
N PHE A 66 -0.45 15.29 3.84
CA PHE A 66 -0.63 16.05 5.07
C PHE A 66 0.64 16.06 5.94
N ILE A 67 1.34 14.92 6.08
CA ILE A 67 2.62 14.86 6.82
C ILE A 67 3.69 15.72 6.16
N VAL A 68 3.80 15.67 4.83
CA VAL A 68 4.76 16.49 4.08
C VAL A 68 4.44 17.97 4.24
N PHE A 69 3.16 18.33 4.14
CA PHE A 69 2.68 19.69 4.36
C PHE A 69 3.02 20.19 5.77
N LEU A 70 2.77 19.38 6.81
CA LEU A 70 3.13 19.73 8.18
C LEU A 70 4.64 19.85 8.41
N ASN A 71 5.45 19.09 7.66
CA ASN A 71 6.90 19.20 7.70
C ASN A 71 7.40 20.50 7.05
N TYR A 72 6.72 20.97 5.99
CA TYR A 72 7.03 22.25 5.34
C TYR A 72 6.75 23.46 6.24
N PHE A 73 5.71 23.39 7.09
CA PHE A 73 5.46 24.39 8.11
C PHE A 73 6.52 24.29 9.22
N THR A 74 7.67 24.92 8.95
CA THR A 74 8.86 24.96 9.82
C THR A 74 8.63 25.75 11.12
N GLU A 75 7.45 26.33 11.32
CA GLU A 75 7.06 26.98 12.57
C GLU A 75 6.71 25.98 13.69
N ILE A 76 6.51 24.70 13.36
CA ILE A 76 6.31 23.67 14.38
C ILE A 76 7.67 23.35 15.02
N THR A 77 7.73 23.38 16.36
CA THR A 77 8.93 22.97 17.11
C THR A 77 9.42 21.59 16.66
N ILE A 78 10.71 21.47 16.36
CA ILE A 78 11.37 20.24 15.86
C ILE A 78 10.98 18.97 16.64
N ARG A 79 10.77 19.10 17.96
CA ARG A 79 10.34 18.03 18.87
C ARG A 79 8.96 17.46 18.52
N MET A 80 8.00 18.32 18.18
CA MET A 80 6.63 17.92 17.85
C MET A 80 6.58 17.30 16.45
N GLN A 81 7.37 17.81 15.51
CA GLN A 81 7.52 17.27 14.16
C GLN A 81 8.09 15.84 14.19
N MET A 82 9.11 15.58 15.01
CA MET A 82 9.65 14.21 15.20
C MET A 82 8.61 13.25 15.80
N LEU A 83 7.81 13.73 16.76
CA LEU A 83 6.77 12.90 17.39
C LEU A 83 5.68 12.52 16.37
N LEU A 84 5.24 13.48 15.55
CA LEU A 84 4.22 13.26 14.54
C LEU A 84 4.69 12.34 13.40
N THR A 85 5.94 12.52 12.94
CA THR A 85 6.55 11.63 11.93
C THR A 85 6.71 10.21 12.47
N THR A 86 7.06 10.05 13.75
CA THR A 86 7.12 8.72 14.41
C THR A 86 5.75 8.03 14.46
N ILE A 87 4.70 8.75 14.87
CA ILE A 87 3.32 8.22 14.86
C ILE A 87 2.92 7.79 13.44
N SER A 88 3.30 8.58 12.44
CA SER A 88 2.99 8.30 11.04
C SER A 88 3.62 7.00 10.54
N ILE A 89 4.87 6.73 10.91
CA ILE A 89 5.55 5.45 10.60
C ILE A 89 4.78 4.27 11.21
N LEU A 90 4.26 4.43 12.43
CA LEU A 90 3.49 3.41 13.13
C LEU A 90 2.15 3.12 12.42
N VAL A 91 1.46 4.18 11.98
CA VAL A 91 0.21 4.08 11.18
C VAL A 91 0.46 3.39 9.84
N PHE A 92 1.48 3.79 9.09
CA PHE A 92 1.82 3.14 7.82
C PHE A 92 2.25 1.67 8.03
N GLY A 93 3.01 1.37 9.09
CA GLY A 93 3.38 -0.01 9.43
C GLY A 93 2.19 -0.91 9.78
N LEU A 94 1.19 -0.37 10.49
CA LEU A 94 -0.09 -1.04 10.75
C LEU A 94 -0.88 -1.26 9.46
N ALA A 95 -0.94 -0.25 8.59
CA ALA A 95 -1.59 -0.34 7.30
C ALA A 95 -0.95 -1.43 6.42
N VAL A 96 0.39 -1.50 6.37
CA VAL A 96 1.14 -2.55 5.65
C VAL A 96 0.78 -3.95 6.16
N ARG A 97 0.69 -4.16 7.49
CA ARG A 97 0.26 -5.46 8.05
C ARG A 97 -1.18 -5.82 7.69
N ARG A 98 -2.11 -4.85 7.79
CA ARG A 98 -3.54 -5.07 7.53
C ARG A 98 -3.86 -5.26 6.05
N LEU A 99 -3.06 -4.66 5.16
CA LEU A 99 -3.34 -4.60 3.72
C LEU A 99 -2.50 -5.57 2.88
N LYS A 100 -1.89 -6.58 3.52
CA LYS A 100 -1.04 -7.61 2.88
C LYS A 100 -1.70 -8.32 1.68
N GLY A 101 -3.03 -8.31 1.58
CA GLY A 101 -3.79 -8.89 0.46
C GLY A 101 -3.98 -7.98 -0.77
N ARG A 102 -3.70 -6.67 -0.69
CA ARG A 102 -3.93 -5.72 -1.80
C ARG A 102 -2.60 -5.14 -2.31
N LYS A 103 -2.08 -5.70 -3.41
CA LYS A 103 -0.75 -5.38 -3.97
C LYS A 103 -0.44 -3.88 -4.10
N ILE A 104 -1.34 -3.09 -4.68
CA ILE A 104 -1.10 -1.65 -4.96
C ILE A 104 -1.06 -0.83 -3.67
N ILE A 105 -2.02 -1.01 -2.77
CA ILE A 105 -2.12 -0.21 -1.54
C ILE A 105 -1.01 -0.61 -0.55
N PHE A 106 -0.62 -1.89 -0.55
CA PHE A 106 0.55 -2.36 0.18
C PHE A 106 1.82 -1.62 -0.27
N GLN A 107 2.04 -1.47 -1.58
CA GLN A 107 3.20 -0.73 -2.10
C GLN A 107 3.16 0.75 -1.72
N MET A 108 1.99 1.40 -1.82
CA MET A 108 1.85 2.81 -1.43
C MET A 108 2.11 3.03 0.07
N ALA A 109 1.55 2.18 0.94
CA ALA A 109 1.77 2.28 2.39
C ALA A 109 3.24 2.03 2.77
N LEU A 110 3.90 1.10 2.07
CA LEU A 110 5.32 0.83 2.27
C LEU A 110 6.18 2.02 1.85
N MET A 111 5.87 2.64 0.71
CA MET A 111 6.56 3.83 0.24
C MET A 111 6.39 5.00 1.21
N GLY A 112 5.17 5.21 1.72
CA GLY A 112 4.90 6.21 2.77
C GLY A 112 5.70 5.97 4.04
N MET A 113 5.72 4.72 4.55
CA MET A 113 6.49 4.34 5.74
C MET A 113 7.97 4.68 5.60
N VAL A 114 8.53 4.37 4.43
CA VAL A 114 9.95 4.55 4.17
C VAL A 114 10.31 6.02 4.03
N LEU A 115 9.52 6.79 3.29
CA LEU A 115 9.76 8.23 3.15
C LEU A 115 9.63 8.93 4.51
N SER A 116 8.65 8.55 5.32
CA SER A 116 8.53 9.06 6.69
C SER A 116 9.72 8.70 7.57
N LEU A 117 10.32 7.51 7.41
CA LEU A 117 11.55 7.12 8.11
C LEU A 117 12.74 7.99 7.72
N LEU A 118 12.86 8.33 6.44
CA LEU A 118 13.88 9.25 5.94
C LEU A 118 13.73 10.63 6.59
N LEU A 119 12.50 11.18 6.58
CA LEU A 119 12.19 12.47 7.20
C LEU A 119 12.55 12.47 8.68
N LEU A 120 12.17 11.42 9.42
CA LEU A 120 12.51 11.28 10.84
C LEU A 120 14.02 11.27 11.06
N THR A 121 14.77 10.58 10.21
CA THR A 121 16.23 10.50 10.34
C THR A 121 16.88 11.86 10.13
N VAL A 122 16.44 12.62 9.12
CA VAL A 122 16.94 13.98 8.88
C VAL A 122 16.66 14.88 10.09
N SER A 123 15.43 14.89 10.60
CA SER A 123 15.09 15.68 11.79
C SER A 123 15.89 15.25 13.04
N LEU A 124 16.17 13.95 13.20
CA LEU A 124 16.97 13.44 14.31
C LEU A 124 18.43 13.90 14.21
N ALA A 125 19.00 13.86 13.00
CA ALA A 125 20.38 14.25 12.76
C ALA A 125 20.58 15.76 12.94
N GLU A 126 19.61 16.59 12.52
CA GLU A 126 19.60 18.03 12.81
C GLU A 126 19.52 18.32 14.32
N PHE A 127 18.70 17.56 15.06
CA PHE A 127 18.58 17.72 16.50
C PHE A 127 19.84 17.31 17.27
N MET A 128 20.49 16.21 16.87
CA MET A 128 21.69 15.71 17.54
C MET A 128 22.96 16.49 17.20
N ALA A 129 23.09 17.00 15.97
CA ALA A 129 24.30 17.66 15.51
C ALA A 129 24.00 18.81 14.54
N PRO A 130 23.57 19.99 15.04
CA PRO A 130 23.30 21.13 14.18
C PRO A 130 24.58 21.54 13.41
N GLY A 131 24.50 21.54 12.09
CA GLY A 131 25.56 22.03 11.20
C GLY A 131 26.72 21.08 10.89
N LYS A 132 26.73 19.83 11.40
CA LYS A 132 27.76 18.83 11.02
C LYS A 132 27.28 17.92 9.90
N ALA A 133 27.54 18.33 8.66
CA ALA A 133 27.18 17.58 7.45
C ALA A 133 27.65 16.11 7.46
N GLY A 134 28.82 15.83 8.03
CA GLY A 134 29.35 14.45 8.13
C GLY A 134 28.43 13.48 8.87
N ILE A 135 27.76 13.93 9.95
CA ILE A 135 26.85 13.07 10.74
C ILE A 135 25.56 12.81 9.94
N LEU A 136 25.05 13.80 9.21
CA LEU A 136 23.89 13.64 8.32
C LEU A 136 24.16 12.58 7.25
N TYR A 137 25.35 12.59 6.62
CA TYR A 137 25.71 11.60 5.61
C TYR A 137 25.79 10.17 6.17
N ILE A 138 26.32 9.99 7.39
CA ILE A 138 26.34 8.67 8.06
C ILE A 138 24.92 8.16 8.29
N PHE A 139 24.02 9.01 8.78
CA PHE A 139 22.61 8.65 9.01
C PHE A 139 21.86 8.31 7.72
N LEU A 140 22.12 9.04 6.63
CA LEU A 140 21.57 8.74 5.30
C LEU A 140 22.08 7.40 4.78
N PHE A 141 23.37 7.10 4.95
CA PHE A 141 23.97 5.83 4.53
C PHE A 141 23.31 4.63 5.26
N ILE A 142 23.09 4.75 6.57
CA ILE A 142 22.36 3.75 7.37
C ILE A 142 20.93 3.57 6.83
N ASN A 143 20.24 4.66 6.48
CA ASN A 143 18.89 4.58 5.89
C ASN A 143 18.88 3.83 4.55
N CYS A 144 19.84 4.12 3.67
CA CYS A 144 19.96 3.41 2.40
C CYS A 144 20.24 1.91 2.63
N GLY A 145 21.05 1.55 3.62
CA GLY A 145 21.26 0.16 4.03
C GLY A 145 19.97 -0.53 4.49
N ILE A 146 19.18 0.14 5.33
CA ILE A 146 17.85 -0.34 5.74
C ILE A 146 16.95 -0.53 4.51
N TRP A 147 17.03 0.38 3.53
CA TRP A 147 16.23 0.27 2.31
C TRP A 147 16.59 -0.97 1.49
N ILE A 148 17.88 -1.20 1.27
CA ILE A 148 18.35 -2.39 0.53
C ILE A 148 17.93 -3.68 1.26
N LEU A 149 18.05 -3.73 2.59
CA LEU A 149 17.64 -4.89 3.40
C LEU A 149 16.13 -5.15 3.31
N LEU A 150 15.30 -4.11 3.43
CA LEU A 150 13.84 -4.25 3.29
C LEU A 150 13.44 -4.66 1.87
N GLY A 151 14.13 -4.12 0.86
CA GLY A 151 13.88 -4.40 -0.55
C GLY A 151 14.17 -5.87 -0.88
N ASN A 152 15.26 -6.40 -0.32
CA ASN A 152 15.61 -7.80 -0.46
C ASN A 152 14.62 -8.71 0.29
N LYS A 153 14.27 -8.39 1.54
CA LYS A 153 13.30 -9.19 2.33
C LYS A 153 11.90 -9.22 1.70
N LEU A 154 11.47 -8.13 1.07
CA LEU A 154 10.14 -8.01 0.47
C LEU A 154 10.13 -8.33 -1.04
N LYS A 155 11.26 -8.71 -1.63
CA LYS A 155 11.45 -8.96 -3.08
C LYS A 155 10.94 -7.79 -3.96
N LEU A 156 11.08 -6.56 -3.48
CA LEU A 156 10.67 -5.35 -4.19
C LEU A 156 11.89 -4.71 -4.87
N LEU A 157 12.07 -4.99 -6.17
CA LEU A 157 13.23 -4.50 -6.95
C LEU A 157 13.38 -2.97 -6.92
N HIS A 158 12.28 -2.23 -7.07
CA HIS A 158 12.26 -0.76 -7.04
C HIS A 158 12.92 -0.18 -5.79
N PHE A 159 12.77 -0.87 -4.67
CA PHE A 159 13.26 -0.40 -3.38
C PHE A 159 14.76 -0.67 -3.20
N SER A 160 15.23 -1.81 -3.70
CA SER A 160 16.66 -2.12 -3.74
C SER A 160 17.41 -1.18 -4.69
N ILE A 161 16.82 -0.85 -5.85
CA ILE A 161 17.37 0.10 -6.82
C ILE A 161 17.42 1.50 -6.22
N ALA A 162 16.34 1.98 -5.61
CA ALA A 162 16.33 3.30 -4.96
C ALA A 162 17.35 3.39 -3.81
N GLY A 163 17.46 2.33 -3.01
CA GLY A 163 18.43 2.24 -1.93
C GLY A 163 19.88 2.23 -2.43
N SER A 164 20.19 1.48 -3.49
CA SER A 164 21.54 1.44 -4.06
C SER A 164 21.94 2.76 -4.72
N LEU A 165 21.02 3.41 -5.43
CA LEU A 165 21.23 4.73 -6.03
C LEU A 165 21.46 5.80 -4.95
N GLY A 166 20.64 5.78 -3.89
CA GLY A 166 20.82 6.66 -2.73
C GLY A 166 22.14 6.43 -1.99
N ALA A 167 22.54 5.18 -1.81
CA ALA A 167 23.83 4.83 -1.24
C ALA A 167 24.99 5.35 -2.10
N LEU A 168 24.90 5.21 -3.42
CA LEU A 168 25.93 5.70 -4.35
C LEU A 168 26.09 7.22 -4.27
N VAL A 169 24.97 7.96 -4.28
CA VAL A 169 24.98 9.42 -4.18
C VAL A 169 25.54 9.88 -2.83
N THR A 170 25.13 9.25 -1.73
CA THR A 170 25.65 9.61 -0.40
C THR A 170 27.13 9.32 -0.25
N LEU A 171 27.63 8.23 -0.84
CA LEU A 171 29.04 7.88 -0.84
C LEU A 171 29.86 8.86 -1.68
N TYR A 172 29.35 9.31 -2.82
CA TYR A 172 29.96 10.38 -3.62
C TYR A 172 30.12 11.68 -2.82
N PHE A 173 29.06 12.13 -2.14
CA PHE A 173 29.11 13.35 -1.32
C PHE A 173 29.96 13.21 -0.06
N LEU A 174 30.22 12.00 0.42
CA LEU A 174 31.09 11.76 1.58
C LEU A 174 32.58 11.81 1.21
N ILE A 175 32.91 11.51 -0.05
CA ILE A 175 34.29 11.51 -0.57
C ILE A 175 34.73 12.90 -1.06
N ILE A 176 33.79 13.71 -1.56
CA ILE A 176 34.04 15.08 -2.06
C ILE A 176 34.20 16.07 -0.90
#